data_AF-A0A438JN87-F1
#
_entry.id   AF-A0A438JN87-F1
#
_cell.length_a   1.000
_cell.length_b   1.000
_cell.length_c   1.000
_cell.angle_alpha   90.00
_cell.angle_beta   90.00
_cell.angle_gamma   90.00
#
_symmetry.space_group_name_H-M   'P 1'
#
loop_
_entity.id
_entity.type
_entity.pdbx_description
1 polymer ?
#
loop_
_entity_poly.entity_id
_entity_poly.type
_entity_poly.pdbx_seq_one_letter_code
_entity_poly.pdbx_strand_id
1 'polypeptide(L)'
;MVRNLAVMNTCYLSSFFQILEMDTYRYHGHSMSDPGSTYRTRDEISGVRQERDPIERIRKLILSHELSTEAELKSIEKKIRSEVDDAIAQAKESSMPEPSELFTNVYVKGFGIEVSFLLLVECPGLPYTDCGGCRQNRVWIPMEGLKARPWKVAGADRKEVRGVLP
;
A
#
# COMPACT_ATOMS: atom_id res chain seq x y z
N MET A 1 -16.79 12.30 -24.79
CA MET A 1 -16.04 13.20 -23.90
C MET A 1 -16.91 14.33 -23.34
N VAL A 2 -17.72 15.01 -24.16
CA VAL A 2 -18.62 16.11 -23.73
C VAL A 2 -19.60 15.72 -22.60
N ARG A 3 -20.06 14.46 -22.54
CA ARG A 3 -20.99 13.98 -21.50
C ARG A 3 -20.35 13.79 -20.12
N ASN A 4 -19.04 13.50 -20.02
CA ASN A 4 -18.39 13.21 -18.73
C ASN A 4 -18.09 14.50 -17.95
N LEU A 5 -17.75 15.59 -18.66
CA LEU A 5 -17.55 16.91 -18.03
C LEU A 5 -18.87 17.44 -17.44
N ALA A 6 -20.00 17.12 -18.08
CA ALA A 6 -21.31 17.47 -17.59
C ALA A 6 -21.64 16.78 -16.25
N VAL A 7 -21.22 15.52 -16.05
CA VAL A 7 -21.46 14.75 -14.79
C VAL A 7 -20.72 15.36 -13.60
N MET A 8 -19.47 15.80 -13.80
CA MET A 8 -18.76 16.49 -12.73
C MET A 8 -19.43 17.83 -12.39
N ASN A 9 -19.77 18.65 -13.39
CA ASN A 9 -20.44 19.92 -13.15
C ASN A 9 -21.81 19.76 -12.48
N THR A 10 -22.60 18.75 -12.85
CA THR A 10 -23.88 18.48 -12.19
C THR A 10 -23.66 18.00 -10.76
N CYS A 11 -22.64 17.19 -10.47
CA CYS A 11 -22.34 16.75 -9.11
C CYS A 11 -22.03 17.94 -8.18
N TYR A 12 -21.22 18.89 -8.67
CA TYR A 12 -20.92 20.13 -7.95
C TYR A 12 -22.15 21.02 -7.70
N LEU A 13 -23.12 21.00 -8.62
CA LEU A 13 -24.29 21.90 -8.56
C LEU A 13 -25.49 21.30 -7.84
N SER A 14 -25.72 19.99 -7.93
CA SER A 14 -26.97 19.37 -7.46
C SER A 14 -26.80 18.46 -6.25
N SER A 15 -25.58 18.14 -5.80
CA SER A 15 -25.31 17.27 -4.63
C SER A 15 -26.04 15.91 -4.66
N PHE A 16 -26.56 15.49 -5.82
CA PHE A 16 -27.24 14.21 -6.02
C PHE A 16 -26.24 13.15 -6.46
N PHE A 17 -26.46 11.92 -5.96
CA PHE A 17 -25.70 10.76 -6.39
C PHE A 17 -25.95 10.47 -7.88
N GLN A 18 -24.86 10.23 -8.61
CA GLN A 18 -24.90 9.93 -10.04
C GLN A 18 -24.09 8.67 -10.32
N ILE A 19 -24.58 7.85 -11.26
CA ILE A 19 -23.88 6.67 -11.76
C ILE A 19 -23.39 6.97 -13.17
N LEU A 20 -22.10 6.76 -13.41
CA LEU A 20 -21.49 6.82 -14.73
C LEU A 20 -21.02 5.42 -15.13
N GLU A 21 -21.61 4.88 -16.20
CA GLU A 21 -21.11 3.66 -16.82
C GLU A 21 -20.05 4.02 -17.87
N MET A 22 -18.87 3.42 -17.76
CA MET A 22 -17.80 3.54 -18.75
C MET A 22 -17.59 2.18 -19.41
N ASP A 23 -18.20 1.99 -20.57
CA ASP A 23 -17.97 0.80 -21.40
C ASP A 23 -16.54 0.83 -21.97
N THR A 24 -15.68 -0.02 -21.41
CA THR A 24 -14.26 -0.13 -21.77
C THR A 24 -13.87 -1.60 -21.95
N TYR A 25 -12.76 -1.82 -22.65
CA TYR A 25 -12.28 -3.16 -22.97
C TYR A 25 -10.86 -3.38 -22.46
N ARG A 26 -10.62 -4.52 -21.81
CA ARG A 26 -9.28 -4.95 -21.39
C ARG A 26 -8.64 -5.82 -22.48
N TYR A 27 -7.40 -5.50 -22.88
CA TYR A 27 -6.67 -6.28 -23.87
C TYR A 27 -6.00 -7.51 -23.28
N HIS A 28 -5.57 -7.42 -22.02
CA HIS A 28 -4.99 -8.54 -21.27
C HIS A 28 -6.08 -9.29 -20.50
N GLY A 29 -5.76 -10.51 -20.06
CA GLY A 29 -6.64 -11.31 -19.21
C GLY A 29 -6.88 -10.69 -17.84
N HIS A 30 -7.52 -11.43 -16.93
CA HIS A 30 -7.87 -10.88 -15.62
C HIS A 30 -6.66 -10.53 -14.76
N SER A 31 -5.58 -11.30 -14.89
CA SER A 31 -4.33 -11.14 -14.15
C SER A 31 -3.20 -11.82 -14.94
N MET A 32 -1.98 -11.77 -14.42
CA MET A 32 -0.86 -12.53 -15.01
C MET A 32 -1.08 -14.05 -14.99
N SER A 33 -1.95 -14.56 -14.12
CA SER A 33 -2.28 -15.99 -14.03
C SER A 33 -3.44 -16.41 -14.94
N ASP A 34 -4.26 -15.46 -15.41
CA ASP A 34 -5.35 -15.73 -16.35
C ASP A 34 -5.01 -15.18 -17.75
N PRO A 35 -4.72 -16.05 -18.73
CA PRO A 35 -4.39 -15.62 -20.08
C PRO A 35 -5.59 -15.07 -20.87
N GLY A 36 -6.83 -15.28 -20.40
CA GLY A 36 -8.04 -14.72 -21.02
C GLY A 36 -8.47 -15.33 -22.36
N SER A 37 -7.74 -16.31 -22.88
CA SER A 37 -8.02 -16.98 -24.15
C SER A 37 -9.04 -18.12 -24.05
N THR A 38 -9.49 -18.48 -22.85
CA THR A 38 -10.43 -19.59 -22.60
C THR A 38 -11.89 -19.17 -22.75
N TYR A 39 -12.19 -17.88 -22.60
CA TYR A 39 -13.56 -17.34 -22.62
C TYR A 39 -13.74 -16.20 -23.64
N ARG A 40 -12.71 -15.89 -24.45
CA ARG A 40 -12.74 -14.88 -25.53
C ARG A 40 -11.86 -15.34 -26.68
N THR A 41 -12.19 -14.91 -27.89
CA THR A 41 -11.35 -15.18 -29.07
C THR A 41 -10.29 -14.09 -29.22
N ARG A 42 -9.14 -14.45 -29.80
CA ARG A 42 -8.08 -13.48 -30.12
C ARG A 42 -8.53 -12.48 -31.19
N ASP A 43 -9.44 -12.90 -32.06
CA ASP A 43 -9.99 -12.07 -33.14
C ASP A 43 -10.87 -10.96 -32.57
N GLU A 44 -11.69 -11.25 -31.55
CA GLU A 44 -12.48 -10.24 -30.84
C GLU A 44 -11.57 -9.16 -30.23
N ILE A 45 -10.54 -9.57 -29.49
CA ILE A 45 -9.59 -8.65 -28.84
C ILE A 45 -8.88 -7.79 -29.89
N SER A 46 -8.45 -8.40 -30.99
CA SER A 46 -7.74 -7.72 -32.06
C SER A 46 -8.64 -6.74 -32.82
N GLY A 47 -9.88 -7.11 -33.09
CA GLY A 47 -10.89 -6.24 -33.70
C GLY A 47 -11.18 -5.01 -32.83
N VAL A 48 -11.44 -5.23 -31.54
CA VAL A 48 -11.68 -4.12 -30.60
C VAL A 48 -10.46 -3.20 -30.49
N ARG A 49 -9.24 -3.75 -30.50
CA ARG A 49 -8.02 -2.93 -30.48
C ARG A 49 -7.82 -2.10 -31.75
N GLN A 50 -8.24 -2.59 -32.92
CA GLN A 50 -8.10 -1.82 -34.16
C GLN A 50 -9.16 -0.72 -34.28
N GLU A 51 -10.39 -1.00 -33.82
CA GLU A 51 -11.54 -0.11 -34.01
C GLU A 51 -11.74 0.89 -32.86
N ARG A 52 -11.55 0.44 -31.61
CA ARG A 52 -11.92 1.17 -30.40
C ARG A 52 -10.73 1.58 -29.52
N ASP A 53 -9.49 1.50 -30.01
CA ASP A 53 -8.34 1.95 -29.23
C ASP A 53 -8.40 3.45 -28.92
N PRO A 54 -8.39 3.85 -27.63
CA PRO A 54 -8.52 5.26 -27.26
C PRO A 54 -7.31 6.09 -27.68
N ILE A 55 -6.10 5.50 -27.72
CA ILE A 55 -4.88 6.21 -28.08
C ILE A 55 -4.91 6.56 -29.57
N GLU A 56 -5.17 5.58 -30.43
CA GLU A 56 -5.27 5.80 -31.88
C GLU A 56 -6.42 6.73 -32.25
N ARG A 57 -7.55 6.64 -31.53
CA ARG A 57 -8.67 7.57 -31.71
C ARG A 57 -8.26 9.01 -31.42
N ILE A 58 -7.55 9.25 -30.32
CA ILE A 58 -7.06 10.60 -29.97
C ILE A 58 -6.00 11.06 -30.97
N ARG A 59 -5.08 10.17 -31.39
CA ARG A 59 -4.07 10.46 -32.42
C ARG A 59 -4.72 10.99 -33.70
N LYS A 60 -5.73 10.29 -34.21
CA LYS A 60 -6.49 10.70 -35.40
C LYS A 60 -7.18 12.05 -35.21
N LEU A 61 -7.78 12.29 -34.04
CA LEU A 61 -8.44 13.57 -33.74
C LEU A 61 -7.44 14.73 -33.72
N ILE A 62 -6.28 14.56 -33.09
CA ILE A 62 -5.22 15.58 -33.02
C ILE A 62 -4.73 15.93 -34.43
N LEU A 63 -4.46 14.92 -35.25
CA LEU A 63 -4.02 15.11 -36.63
C LEU A 63 -5.11 15.75 -37.51
N SER A 64 -6.38 15.37 -37.34
CA SER A 64 -7.49 15.95 -38.11
C SER A 64 -7.77 17.41 -37.76
N HIS A 65 -7.41 17.85 -36.55
CA HIS A 65 -7.57 19.22 -36.10
C HIS A 65 -6.28 20.04 -36.23
N GLU A 66 -5.23 19.49 -36.88
CA GLU A 66 -3.95 20.16 -37.13
C GLU A 66 -3.29 20.70 -35.85
N LEU A 67 -3.58 20.09 -34.69
CA LEU A 67 -3.07 20.54 -33.39
C LEU A 67 -1.60 20.16 -33.18
N SER A 68 -1.11 19.15 -33.87
CA SER A 68 0.28 18.67 -33.81
C SER A 68 0.64 17.88 -35.06
N THR A 69 1.94 17.74 -35.31
CA THR A 69 2.46 16.94 -36.42
C THR A 69 2.70 15.48 -35.99
N GLU A 70 2.73 14.57 -36.96
CA GLU A 70 3.01 13.15 -36.68
C GLU A 70 4.43 12.95 -36.09
N ALA A 71 5.38 13.80 -36.47
CA ALA A 71 6.74 13.77 -35.95
C ALA A 71 6.79 14.13 -34.46
N GLU A 72 6.04 15.14 -34.04
CA GLU A 72 5.94 15.52 -32.62
C GLU A 72 5.31 14.41 -31.78
N LEU A 73 4.22 13.80 -32.26
CA LEU A 73 3.58 12.67 -31.57
C LEU A 73 4.54 11.49 -31.40
N LYS A 74 5.29 11.12 -32.44
CA LYS A 74 6.33 10.08 -32.35
C LYS A 74 7.44 10.46 -31.37
N SER A 75 7.81 11.74 -31.31
CA SER A 75 8.82 12.22 -30.35
C SER A 75 8.35 12.07 -28.90
N ILE A 76 7.07 12.33 -28.63
CA ILE A 76 6.45 12.19 -27.30
C ILE A 76 6.41 10.71 -26.91
N GLU A 77 5.97 9.83 -27.80
CA GLU A 77 5.98 8.38 -27.55
C GLU A 77 7.38 7.86 -27.18
N LYS A 78 8.41 8.35 -27.89
CA LYS A 78 9.79 7.97 -27.60
C LYS A 78 10.25 8.44 -26.23
N LYS A 79 9.92 9.68 -25.84
CA LYS A 79 10.24 10.22 -24.50
C LYS A 79 9.55 9.43 -23.38
N ILE A 80 8.26 9.13 -23.54
CA ILE A 80 7.51 8.35 -22.55
C ILE A 80 8.08 6.94 -22.43
N ARG A 81 8.48 6.31 -23.54
CA ARG A 81 9.13 4.99 -23.49
C ARG A 81 10.44 5.02 -22.70
N SER A 82 11.30 6.03 -22.90
CA SER A 82 12.52 6.15 -22.10
C SER A 82 12.23 6.37 -20.62
N GLU A 83 11.23 7.20 -20.28
CA GLU A 83 10.83 7.41 -18.88
C GLU A 83 10.35 6.12 -18.20
N VAL A 84 9.59 5.29 -18.93
CA VAL A 84 9.12 3.99 -18.44
C VAL A 84 10.29 3.01 -18.28
N ASP A 85 11.22 2.96 -19.23
CA ASP A 85 12.40 2.10 -19.15
C ASP A 85 13.30 2.47 -17.96
N ASP A 86 13.50 3.76 -17.72
CA ASP A 86 14.26 4.29 -16.58
C ASP A 86 13.56 3.93 -15.25
N ALA A 87 12.23 4.07 -15.18
CA ALA A 87 11.46 3.67 -13.99
C ALA A 87 11.53 2.16 -13.73
N ILE A 88 11.53 1.33 -14.77
CA ILE A 88 11.71 -0.13 -14.64
C ILE A 88 13.11 -0.47 -14.12
N ALA A 89 14.14 0.23 -14.58
CA ALA A 89 15.51 0.04 -14.10
C ALA A 89 15.62 0.36 -12.59
N GLN A 90 15.07 1.51 -12.17
CA GLN A 90 15.04 1.90 -10.76
C GLN A 90 14.26 0.90 -9.89
N ALA A 91 13.11 0.42 -10.38
CA ALA A 91 12.31 -0.56 -9.66
C ALA A 91 13.02 -1.91 -9.48
N LYS A 92 13.89 -2.30 -10.43
CA LYS A 92 14.69 -3.54 -10.36
C LYS A 92 15.92 -3.41 -9.47
N GLU A 93 16.51 -2.22 -9.39
CA GLU A 93 17.66 -1.93 -8.54
C GLU A 93 17.27 -1.72 -7.06
N SER A 94 16.01 -1.37 -6.82
CA SER A 94 15.46 -1.20 -5.48
C SER A 94 15.60 -2.47 -4.64
N SER A 95 16.27 -2.36 -3.50
CA SER A 95 16.43 -3.47 -2.56
C SER A 95 15.09 -3.87 -1.94
N MET A 96 14.97 -5.15 -1.56
CA MET A 96 13.85 -5.60 -0.75
C MET A 96 13.82 -4.86 0.59
N PRO A 97 12.63 -4.59 1.17
CA PRO A 97 12.53 -3.98 2.48
C PRO A 97 13.12 -4.89 3.55
N GLU A 98 13.66 -4.29 4.60
CA GLU A 98 14.25 -5.04 5.72
C GLU A 98 13.15 -5.80 6.49
N PRO A 99 13.41 -7.03 6.99
CA PRO A 99 12.42 -7.81 7.73
C PRO A 99 11.88 -7.11 8.99
N SER A 100 12.63 -6.15 9.54
CA SER A 100 12.20 -5.32 10.68
C SER A 100 11.03 -4.39 10.35
N GLU A 101 10.81 -4.07 9.07
CA GLU A 101 9.72 -3.21 8.62
C GLU A 101 8.37 -3.92 8.52
N LEU A 102 8.35 -5.26 8.69
CA LEU A 102 7.15 -6.09 8.56
C LEU A 102 5.98 -5.63 9.44
N PHE A 103 6.28 -5.10 10.64
CA PHE A 103 5.27 -4.67 11.62
C PHE A 103 5.00 -3.15 11.58
N THR A 104 5.60 -2.44 10.64
CA THR A 104 5.36 -0.99 10.49
C THR A 104 4.02 -0.74 9.79
N ASN A 105 3.39 0.41 10.06
CA ASN A 105 2.13 0.86 9.43
C ASN A 105 0.86 0.04 9.72
N VAL A 106 0.87 -0.83 10.74
CA VAL A 106 -0.34 -1.50 11.22
C VAL A 106 -1.30 -0.52 11.91
N TYR A 107 -0.73 0.38 12.72
CA TYR A 107 -1.47 1.44 13.41
C TYR A 107 -0.81 2.80 13.15
N VAL A 108 -1.63 3.85 13.19
CA VAL A 108 -1.14 5.22 13.17
C VAL A 108 -0.38 5.51 14.47
N LYS A 109 0.88 5.95 14.34
CA LYS A 109 1.70 6.37 15.49
C LYS A 109 0.96 7.46 16.27
N GLY A 110 0.77 7.26 17.57
CA GLY A 110 0.04 8.16 18.46
C GLY A 110 -1.26 7.58 19.04
N PHE A 111 -1.80 6.51 18.45
CA PHE A 111 -2.87 5.73 19.07
C PHE A 111 -2.30 4.53 19.85
N GLY A 112 -1.56 4.84 20.91
CA GLY A 112 -1.48 4.04 22.16
C GLY A 112 -1.17 2.54 22.13
N ILE A 113 -0.59 1.99 21.06
CA ILE A 113 -0.05 0.63 21.09
C ILE A 113 1.37 0.70 20.53
N GLU A 114 2.29 1.18 21.36
CA GLU A 114 3.64 0.70 21.22
C GLU A 114 3.58 -0.79 21.54
N VAL A 115 3.98 -1.62 20.58
CA VAL A 115 4.18 -3.05 20.83
C VAL A 115 5.44 -3.17 21.68
N SER A 116 5.34 -2.68 22.92
CA SER A 116 6.35 -2.88 23.93
C SER A 116 6.32 -4.36 24.24
N PHE A 117 7.34 -5.08 23.80
CA PHE A 117 7.61 -6.44 24.25
C PHE A 117 7.64 -6.40 25.77
N LEU A 118 6.56 -6.87 26.36
CA LEU A 118 6.28 -6.72 27.77
C LEU A 118 6.77 -8.00 28.42
N LEU A 119 7.94 -7.91 29.06
CA LEU A 119 8.47 -9.03 29.82
C LEU A 119 7.64 -9.19 31.08
N LEU A 120 6.99 -10.34 31.20
CA LEU A 120 6.32 -10.76 32.42
C LEU A 120 7.42 -11.20 33.41
N VAL A 121 7.66 -10.39 34.43
CA VAL A 121 8.59 -10.76 35.52
C VAL A 121 7.77 -11.19 36.73
N GLU A 122 7.98 -12.42 37.19
CA GLU A 122 7.45 -12.90 38.47
C GLU A 122 8.25 -12.29 39.62
N CYS A 123 7.57 -11.65 40.56
CA CYS A 123 8.18 -11.13 41.79
C CYS A 123 7.85 -12.06 42.96
N PRO A 124 8.73 -13.02 43.32
CA PRO A 124 8.54 -13.79 44.55
C PRO A 124 8.89 -12.92 45.76
N GLY A 125 7.87 -12.45 46.50
CA GLY A 125 8.03 -12.09 47.92
C GLY A 125 7.78 -10.63 48.35
N LEU A 126 7.13 -9.77 47.55
CA LEU A 126 6.74 -8.43 48.02
C LEU A 126 5.31 -8.43 48.64
N PRO A 127 5.12 -7.87 49.86
CA PRO A 127 3.79 -7.70 50.43
C PRO A 127 2.95 -6.73 49.58
N TYR A 128 1.68 -7.11 49.37
CA TYR A 128 0.71 -6.59 48.39
C TYR A 128 0.41 -5.08 48.45
N THR A 129 1.00 -4.32 49.38
CA THR A 129 0.58 -2.94 49.69
C THR A 129 1.40 -1.85 48.99
N ASP A 130 2.56 -2.16 48.38
CA ASP A 130 3.44 -1.14 47.78
C ASP A 130 3.50 -1.17 46.24
N CYS A 131 2.86 -2.12 45.57
CA CYS A 131 2.74 -2.10 44.12
C CYS A 131 1.36 -1.56 43.74
N GLY A 132 1.28 -0.25 43.45
CA GLY A 132 0.07 0.45 43.00
C GLY A 132 -0.53 -0.12 41.70
N GLY A 133 -1.16 -1.30 41.80
CA GLY A 133 -1.82 -2.01 40.70
C GLY A 133 -1.40 -3.47 40.46
N CYS A 134 -0.64 -4.13 41.35
CA CYS A 134 -0.22 -5.52 41.12
C CYS A 134 -1.31 -6.53 41.51
N ARG A 135 -2.22 -6.87 40.59
CA ARG A 135 -3.04 -8.10 40.72
C ARG A 135 -2.18 -9.28 40.27
N GLN A 136 -1.85 -10.19 41.20
CA GLN A 136 -1.24 -11.50 40.97
C GLN A 136 0.29 -11.55 40.79
N ASN A 137 1.09 -10.82 41.59
CA ASN A 137 2.56 -10.99 41.68
C ASN A 137 3.34 -10.86 40.35
N ARG A 138 2.74 -10.25 39.35
CA ARG A 138 3.30 -10.09 37.99
C ARG A 138 3.30 -8.62 37.64
N VAL A 139 4.48 -8.12 37.27
CA VAL A 139 4.67 -6.74 36.84
C VAL A 139 5.05 -6.74 35.38
N TRP A 140 4.38 -5.87 34.64
CA TRP A 140 4.55 -5.61 33.23
C TRP A 140 5.58 -4.49 33.06
N ILE A 141 6.80 -4.81 32.62
CA ILE A 141 7.86 -3.81 32.43
C ILE A 141 8.11 -3.58 30.93
N PRO A 142 8.04 -2.32 30.45
CA PRO A 142 8.42 -1.99 29.08
C PRO A 142 9.94 -2.08 28.90
N MET A 143 10.40 -2.76 27.85
CA MET A 143 11.82 -2.99 27.55
C MET A 143 12.63 -1.70 27.37
N GLU A 144 12.00 -0.58 26.98
CA GLU A 144 12.68 0.72 26.82
C GLU A 144 13.14 1.35 28.14
N GLY A 145 12.58 0.90 29.28
CA GLY A 145 12.93 1.36 30.62
C GLY A 145 14.15 0.68 31.25
N LEU A 146 14.79 -0.28 30.57
CA LEU A 146 15.98 -0.99 31.08
C LEU A 146 17.27 -0.17 31.01
N LYS A 147 17.21 1.10 30.58
CA LYS A 147 18.31 2.06 30.78
C LYS A 147 18.36 2.48 32.26
N ALA A 148 19.10 1.66 33.02
CA ALA A 148 19.92 2.09 34.15
C ALA A 148 19.23 2.89 35.28
N ARG A 149 18.12 2.38 35.83
CA ARG A 149 17.81 2.64 37.24
C ARG A 149 18.14 1.38 38.04
N PRO A 150 19.14 1.40 38.93
CA PRO A 150 19.43 0.25 39.77
C PRO A 150 18.30 0.11 40.79
N TRP A 151 17.32 -0.73 40.49
CA TRP A 151 16.39 -1.21 41.50
C TRP A 151 17.19 -2.12 42.44
N LYS A 152 17.50 -1.63 43.64
CA LYS A 152 17.96 -2.47 44.74
C LYS A 152 16.77 -3.32 45.19
N VAL A 153 16.52 -4.42 44.47
CA VAL A 153 15.70 -5.51 44.99
C VAL A 153 16.61 -6.30 45.92
N ALA A 154 16.31 -6.27 47.22
CA ALA A 154 16.95 -7.17 48.15
C ALA A 154 16.64 -8.62 47.72
N GLY A 155 17.65 -9.33 47.21
CA GLY A 155 17.67 -10.80 47.19
C GLY A 155 17.03 -11.53 45.99
N ALA A 156 16.77 -10.90 44.84
CA ALA A 156 16.31 -11.63 43.66
C ALA A 156 17.46 -11.89 42.68
N ASP A 157 17.95 -13.13 42.70
CA ASP A 157 19.05 -13.61 41.88
C ASP A 157 18.62 -13.73 40.41
N ARG A 158 19.56 -13.43 39.51
CA ARG A 158 19.37 -13.26 38.06
C ARG A 158 19.13 -14.62 37.39
N LYS A 159 17.96 -15.24 37.54
CA LYS A 159 17.65 -16.54 36.90
C LYS A 159 16.31 -16.56 36.17
N GLU A 160 16.43 -16.96 34.90
CA GLU A 160 15.39 -17.38 33.95
C GLU A 160 14.47 -16.30 33.35
N VAL A 161 15.01 -15.64 32.32
CA VAL A 161 14.20 -14.98 31.29
C VAL A 161 13.63 -16.07 30.38
N ARG A 162 12.42 -16.54 30.65
CA ARG A 162 11.66 -17.32 29.65
C ARG A 162 10.83 -16.35 28.83
N GLY A 163 11.25 -16.14 27.59
CA GLY A 163 10.44 -15.43 26.60
C GLY A 163 9.19 -16.24 26.30
N VAL A 164 8.03 -15.72 26.68
CA VAL A 164 6.74 -16.19 26.18
C VAL A 164 6.30 -15.17 25.14
N LEU A 165 6.48 -15.52 23.88
CA LEU A 165 5.77 -14.92 22.75
C LEU A 165 4.29 -15.38 22.81
N PRO A 166 3.32 -14.55 22.38
CA PRO A 166 1.93 -14.98 22.26
C PRO A 166 1.76 -16.16 21.31
#